data_AF-A0AA39R0W3-F1
#
_entry.id   AF-A0AA39R0W3-F1
#
_cell.length_a   1.000
_cell.length_b   1.000
_cell.length_c   1.000
_cell.angle_alpha   90.00
_cell.angle_beta   90.00
_cell.angle_gamma   90.00
#
_symmetry.space_group_name_H-M   'P 1'
#
loop_
_entity.id
_entity.type
_entity.pdbx_description
1 polymer ?
#
loop_
_entity_poly.entity_id
_entity_poly.type
_entity_poly.pdbx_seq_one_letter_code
_entity_poly.pdbx_strand_id
1 'polypeptide(L)'
;MIQLKTLLNCIDNSGATIVECVRNMGMKRHGGVGDRIIVVVQKARSMGDSGPGNTTATGGANKVRRGDIRHAIIVRTRKKYQRKDGMVVRFDDNACALIGKNGDPIGTRINGVVGAELREKQQSKILSLASMHV
;
A
#
# COMPACT_ATOMS: atom_id res chain seq x y z
N MET A 1 -5.61 -12.14 0.57
CA MET A 1 -4.32 -12.85 0.58
C MET A 1 -3.50 -12.29 -0.54
N ILE A 2 -2.34 -11.75 -0.19
CA ILE A 2 -1.40 -11.12 -1.10
C ILE A 2 -0.19 -12.03 -1.25
N GLN A 3 0.27 -12.27 -2.47
CA GLN A 3 1.43 -13.11 -2.77
C GLN A 3 2.31 -12.47 -3.83
N LEU A 4 3.41 -13.13 -4.16
CA LEU A 4 4.27 -12.74 -5.29
C LEU A 4 3.42 -12.47 -6.54
N LYS A 5 3.78 -11.41 -7.28
CA LYS A 5 3.10 -10.94 -8.51
C LYS A 5 1.67 -10.42 -8.32
N THR A 6 1.18 -10.31 -7.08
CA THR A 6 -0.13 -9.68 -6.82
C THR A 6 -0.05 -8.19 -7.07
N LEU A 7 -0.98 -7.66 -7.87
CA LEU A 7 -1.18 -6.21 -8.03
C LEU A 7 -2.04 -5.67 -6.89
N LEU A 8 -1.63 -4.53 -6.34
CA LEU A 8 -2.36 -3.79 -5.31
C LEU A 8 -2.53 -2.33 -5.72
N ASN A 9 -3.65 -1.76 -5.32
CA ASN A 9 -3.87 -0.32 -5.38
C ASN A 9 -3.04 0.36 -4.29
N CYS A 10 -2.22 1.32 -4.67
CA CYS A 10 -1.60 2.22 -3.71
C CYS A 10 -2.58 3.35 -3.39
N ILE A 11 -3.04 3.39 -2.14
CA ILE A 11 -4.08 4.33 -1.72
C ILE A 11 -3.53 5.47 -0.83
N ASP A 12 -2.23 5.74 -0.92
CA ASP A 12 -1.63 6.93 -0.30
C ASP A 12 -1.39 8.04 -1.34
N ASN A 13 -0.96 9.21 -0.87
CA ASN A 13 -0.55 10.32 -1.72
C ASN A 13 0.95 10.37 -2.04
N SER A 14 1.67 9.23 -1.98
CA SER A 14 3.10 9.17 -2.36
C SER A 14 3.35 9.41 -3.85
N GLY A 15 2.34 9.18 -4.68
CA GLY A 15 2.41 9.25 -6.14
C GLY A 15 2.21 7.90 -6.82
N ALA A 16 2.43 6.77 -6.15
CA ALA A 16 2.09 5.46 -6.71
C ALA A 16 0.57 5.29 -6.85
N THR A 17 0.14 4.53 -7.85
CA THR A 17 -1.28 4.14 -8.03
C THR A 17 -1.45 2.63 -8.08
N ILE A 18 -0.56 1.94 -8.80
CA ILE A 18 -0.53 0.47 -8.86
C ILE A 18 0.87 -0.01 -8.51
N VAL A 19 0.94 -0.99 -7.62
CA VAL A 19 2.18 -1.65 -7.23
C VAL A 19 2.05 -3.16 -7.33
N GLU A 20 3.17 -3.84 -7.55
CA GLU A 20 3.24 -5.29 -7.63
C GLU A 20 4.02 -5.83 -6.44
N CYS A 21 3.46 -6.82 -5.73
CA CYS A 21 4.14 -7.51 -4.65
C CYS A 21 5.29 -8.39 -5.18
N VAL A 22 6.49 -8.14 -4.65
CA VAL A 22 7.71 -8.90 -4.97
C VAL A 22 8.09 -9.84 -3.84
N ARG A 23 7.78 -9.49 -2.58
CA ARG A 23 8.11 -10.33 -1.43
C ARG A 23 7.20 -10.02 -0.25
N ASN A 24 6.75 -11.07 0.43
CA ASN A 24 6.20 -10.94 1.77
C ASN A 24 7.34 -10.94 2.79
N MET A 25 7.37 -9.97 3.70
CA MET A 25 8.41 -9.90 4.73
C MET A 25 8.18 -10.86 5.90
N GLY A 26 6.97 -11.41 6.05
CA GLY A 26 6.67 -12.41 7.08
C GLY A 26 7.09 -13.82 6.70
N MET A 27 7.02 -14.75 7.68
CA MET A 27 7.29 -16.18 7.47
C MET A 27 6.23 -16.91 6.63
N LYS A 28 5.09 -16.25 6.34
CA LYS A 28 3.96 -16.85 5.64
C LYS A 28 4.09 -16.67 4.14
N ARG A 29 3.69 -17.70 3.38
CA ARG A 29 3.61 -17.66 1.91
C ARG A 29 2.73 -16.52 1.37
N HIS A 30 1.77 -16.06 2.17
CA HIS A 30 0.83 -15.00 1.81
C HIS A 30 0.77 -13.92 2.91
N GLY A 31 0.59 -12.67 2.49
CA GLY A 31 0.35 -11.52 3.37
C GLY A 31 -1.15 -11.25 3.56
N GLY A 32 -1.49 -10.83 4.78
CA GLY A 32 -2.80 -10.29 5.17
C GLY A 32 -2.74 -8.82 5.54
N VAL A 33 -3.86 -8.27 6.02
CA VAL A 33 -3.93 -6.87 6.49
C VAL A 33 -2.92 -6.65 7.62
N GLY A 34 -2.18 -5.55 7.53
CA GLY A 34 -1.13 -5.13 8.46
C GLY A 34 0.23 -5.80 8.27
N ASP A 35 0.36 -6.76 7.35
CA ASP A 35 1.67 -7.35 7.05
C ASP A 35 2.49 -6.43 6.12
N ARG A 36 3.81 -6.44 6.32
CA ARG A 36 4.78 -5.71 5.50
C ARG A 36 5.15 -6.52 4.25
N ILE A 37 5.18 -5.85 3.10
CA ILE A 37 5.60 -6.42 1.82
C ILE A 37 6.61 -5.52 1.12
N ILE A 38 7.39 -6.09 0.20
CA ILE A 38 8.19 -5.35 -0.77
C ILE A 38 7.40 -5.30 -2.08
N VAL A 39 7.32 -4.12 -2.66
CA VAL A 39 6.60 -3.87 -3.90
C VAL A 39 7.46 -3.14 -4.93
N VAL A 40 7.13 -3.33 -6.21
CA VAL A 40 7.62 -2.50 -7.32
C VAL A 40 6.48 -1.59 -7.78
N VAL A 41 6.77 -0.30 -7.97
CA VAL A 41 5.79 0.64 -8.51
C VAL A 41 5.58 0.37 -10.00
N GLN A 42 4.37 -0.07 -10.37
CA GLN A 42 4.02 -0.34 -11.77
C GLN A 42 3.43 0.88 -12.47
N LYS A 43 2.63 1.67 -11.73
CA LYS A 43 2.07 2.94 -12.19
C LYS A 43 2.24 3.99 -11.10
N ALA A 44 2.67 5.18 -11.51
CA ALA A 44 2.71 6.38 -10.68
C ALA A 44 1.93 7.49 -11.38
N ARG A 45 1.29 8.37 -10.62
CA ARG A 45 0.79 9.64 -11.13
C ARG A 45 1.98 10.39 -11.71
N SER A 46 1.77 11.07 -12.83
CA SER A 46 2.72 12.06 -13.31
C SER A 46 2.14 13.43 -13.00
N MET A 47 2.80 14.22 -12.17
CA MET A 47 2.50 15.64 -12.04
C MET A 47 3.49 16.35 -12.97
N GLY A 48 3.17 16.36 -14.26
CA GLY A 48 4.02 16.91 -15.31
C GLY A 48 3.90 16.11 -16.60
N ASP A 49 3.49 16.78 -17.67
CA ASP A 49 3.48 16.22 -19.02
C ASP A 49 4.85 15.58 -19.31
N SER A 50 4.78 14.32 -19.72
CA SER A 50 5.94 13.48 -19.94
C SER A 50 5.59 12.53 -21.05
N GLY A 51 5.58 13.09 -22.27
CA GLY A 51 5.94 12.35 -23.46
C GLY A 51 7.21 11.50 -23.24
N PRO A 52 7.50 10.57 -24.16
CA PRO A 52 8.51 9.54 -23.93
C PRO A 52 9.87 10.18 -23.67
N GLY A 53 10.38 10.09 -22.43
CA GLY A 53 11.74 10.51 -22.07
C GLY A 53 11.90 11.46 -20.88
N ASN A 54 10.84 11.94 -20.22
CA ASN A 54 11.04 12.93 -19.15
C ASN A 54 11.46 12.28 -17.80
N THR A 55 12.77 12.24 -17.56
CA THR A 55 13.42 11.88 -16.30
C THR A 55 13.71 13.08 -15.40
N THR A 56 13.02 14.21 -15.56
CA THR A 56 13.33 15.44 -14.83
C THR A 56 12.13 15.94 -14.02
N ALA A 57 12.28 15.82 -12.71
CA ALA A 57 11.38 16.39 -11.72
C ALA A 57 11.47 17.92 -11.76
N THR A 58 10.41 18.58 -12.20
CA THR A 58 10.26 20.04 -12.04
C THR A 58 8.89 20.34 -11.46
N GLY A 59 8.87 20.75 -10.19
CA GLY A 59 7.84 21.64 -9.63
C GLY A 59 6.74 21.05 -8.75
N GLY A 60 6.55 19.72 -8.72
CA GLY A 60 5.54 19.07 -7.87
C GLY A 60 5.91 17.61 -7.61
N ALA A 61 7.05 17.38 -6.97
CA ALA A 61 7.74 16.09 -6.99
C ALA A 61 6.92 14.97 -6.32
N ASN A 62 6.37 14.06 -7.13
CA ASN A 62 5.92 12.77 -6.62
C ASN A 62 7.09 12.08 -5.92
N LYS A 63 6.84 11.52 -4.73
CA LYS A 63 7.86 10.90 -3.88
C LYS A 63 8.39 9.58 -4.46
N VAL A 64 7.70 9.04 -5.46
CA VAL A 64 7.99 7.76 -6.10
C VAL A 64 7.84 7.84 -7.62
N ARG A 65 8.58 6.98 -8.33
CA ARG A 65 8.51 6.81 -9.79
C ARG A 65 8.18 5.36 -10.16
N ARG A 66 7.75 5.14 -11.40
CA ARG A 66 7.60 3.78 -11.95
C ARG A 66 8.95 3.05 -11.90
N GLY A 67 8.93 1.79 -11.48
CA GLY A 67 10.12 0.96 -11.30
C GLY A 67 10.74 1.03 -9.90
N ASP A 68 10.36 2.00 -9.06
CA ASP A 68 10.87 2.09 -7.69
C ASP A 68 10.49 0.84 -6.87
N ILE A 69 11.48 0.27 -6.18
CA ILE A 69 11.27 -0.78 -5.18
C ILE A 69 11.05 -0.12 -3.82
N ARG A 70 9.90 -0.39 -3.19
CA ARG A 70 9.49 0.21 -1.91
C ARG A 70 8.96 -0.84 -0.95
N HIS A 71 8.92 -0.50 0.33
CA HIS A 71 8.17 -1.27 1.31
C HIS A 71 6.73 -0.76 1.34
N ALA A 72 5.78 -1.63 1.67
CA ALA A 72 4.38 -1.27 1.83
C ALA A 72 3.74 -2.06 2.98
N ILE A 73 2.67 -1.51 3.54
CA ILE A 73 1.77 -2.20 4.47
C ILE A 73 0.48 -2.52 3.72
N ILE A 74 0.03 -3.76 3.80
CA ILE A 74 -1.27 -4.16 3.26
C ILE A 74 -2.36 -3.56 4.16
N VAL A 75 -3.25 -2.75 3.59
CA VAL A 75 -4.27 -2.03 4.38
C VAL A 75 -5.67 -2.62 4.23
N ARG A 76 -5.93 -3.36 3.14
CA ARG A 76 -7.15 -4.15 2.96
C ARG A 76 -6.95 -5.22 1.88
N THR A 77 -7.75 -6.28 1.92
CA THR A 77 -7.68 -7.36 0.92
C THR A 77 -9.05 -7.84 0.47
N ARG A 78 -9.13 -8.26 -0.80
CA ARG A 78 -10.35 -8.82 -1.40
C ARG A 78 -10.70 -10.22 -0.89
N LYS A 79 -9.71 -10.95 -0.37
CA LYS A 79 -9.96 -12.27 0.22
C LYS A 79 -10.66 -12.05 1.56
N LYS A 80 -11.80 -12.72 1.73
CA LYS A 80 -12.50 -12.74 3.02
C LYS A 80 -11.63 -13.32 4.13
N TYR A 81 -11.72 -12.75 5.32
CA TYR A 81 -11.12 -13.27 6.54
C TYR A 81 -12.08 -13.10 7.72
N GLN A 82 -11.91 -13.94 8.73
CA GLN A 82 -12.77 -13.96 9.91
C GLN A 82 -12.05 -13.30 11.08
N ARG A 83 -12.77 -12.45 11.82
CA ARG A 83 -12.33 -11.80 13.05
C ARG A 83 -12.53 -12.72 14.25
N LYS A 84 -11.96 -12.33 15.40
CA LYS A 84 -12.08 -13.06 16.67
C LYS A 84 -13.52 -13.13 17.18
N ASP A 85 -14.33 -12.11 16.88
CA ASP A 85 -15.76 -12.06 17.18
C ASP A 85 -16.63 -12.88 16.21
N GLY A 86 -16.01 -13.56 15.23
CA GLY A 86 -16.69 -14.36 14.23
C GLY A 86 -17.15 -13.58 12.99
N MET A 87 -17.08 -12.23 12.99
CA MET A 87 -17.45 -11.41 11.84
C MET A 87 -16.54 -11.71 10.65
N VAL A 88 -17.13 -11.80 9.45
CA VAL A 88 -16.38 -12.01 8.21
C VAL A 88 -16.26 -10.68 7.47
N VAL A 89 -15.03 -10.25 7.22
CA VAL A 89 -14.73 -9.01 6.50
C VAL A 89 -14.19 -9.31 5.12
N ARG A 90 -14.66 -8.54 4.14
CA ARG A 90 -14.19 -8.58 2.76
C ARG A 90 -14.24 -7.18 2.15
N PHE A 91 -13.18 -6.81 1.46
CA PHE A 91 -13.13 -5.58 0.65
C PHE A 91 -13.29 -5.92 -0.84
N ASP A 92 -13.51 -4.89 -1.66
CA ASP A 92 -13.66 -5.06 -3.11
C ASP A 92 -12.33 -5.29 -3.82
N ASP A 93 -11.25 -4.68 -3.31
CA ASP A 93 -9.92 -4.70 -3.89
C ASP A 93 -8.82 -5.07 -2.88
N ASN A 94 -7.59 -5.18 -3.39
CA ASN A 94 -6.39 -5.28 -2.58
C ASN A 94 -5.69 -3.93 -2.59
N ALA A 95 -5.38 -3.38 -1.42
CA ALA A 95 -4.71 -2.09 -1.34
C ALA A 95 -3.58 -2.07 -0.32
N CYS A 96 -2.64 -1.14 -0.50
CA CYS A 96 -1.52 -0.89 0.39
C CYS A 96 -1.18 0.60 0.49
N ALA A 97 -0.41 0.93 1.52
CA ALA A 97 0.24 2.23 1.68
C ALA A 97 1.77 2.04 1.71
N LEU A 98 2.51 2.94 1.06
CA LEU A 98 3.97 2.85 0.99
C LEU A 98 4.62 3.37 2.27
N ILE A 99 5.70 2.70 2.65
CA ILE A 99 6.49 3.02 3.83
C ILE A 99 7.99 3.02 3.51
N GLY A 100 8.75 3.77 4.29
CA GLY A 100 10.21 3.68 4.34
C GLY A 100 10.67 2.37 5.00
N LYS A 101 11.99 2.11 4.96
CA LYS A 101 12.58 0.92 5.60
C LYS A 101 12.29 0.87 7.11
N ASN A 102 12.26 2.04 7.74
CA ASN A 102 12.00 2.21 9.17
C ASN A 102 10.52 2.00 9.54
N GLY A 103 9.63 1.85 8.55
CA GLY A 103 8.18 1.70 8.77
C GLY A 103 7.39 3.00 8.72
N ASP A 104 8.04 4.14 8.54
CA ASP A 104 7.36 5.43 8.45
C ASP A 104 6.62 5.58 7.12
N PRO A 105 5.38 6.10 7.12
CA PRO A 105 4.62 6.36 5.90
C PRO A 105 5.35 7.30 4.94
N ILE A 106 5.37 6.95 3.65
CA ILE A 106 5.88 7.84 2.60
C ILE A 106 4.82 8.90 2.27
N GLY A 107 3.56 8.49 2.15
CA GLY A 107 2.42 9.40 2.02
C GLY A 107 2.15 10.17 3.32
N THR A 108 1.48 11.30 3.19
CA THR A 108 0.96 12.13 4.31
C THR A 108 -0.54 11.95 4.53
N ARG A 109 -1.23 11.15 3.69
CA ARG A 109 -2.63 10.77 3.85
C ARG A 109 -2.91 9.44 3.16
N ILE A 110 -3.93 8.74 3.64
CA ILE A 110 -4.45 7.51 3.03
C ILE A 110 -5.90 7.73 2.63
N ASN A 111 -6.20 7.45 1.37
CA ASN A 111 -7.48 7.68 0.73
C ASN A 111 -8.34 6.42 0.81
N GLY A 112 -9.46 6.51 1.53
CA GLY A 112 -10.45 5.45 1.59
C GLY A 112 -10.30 4.55 2.81
N VAL A 113 -11.14 3.52 2.83
CA VAL A 113 -11.35 2.66 3.99
C VAL A 113 -10.23 1.64 4.14
N VAL A 114 -9.75 1.44 5.37
CA VAL A 114 -8.73 0.42 5.72
C VAL A 114 -9.28 -0.59 6.74
N GLY A 115 -8.63 -1.75 6.88
CA GLY A 115 -9.01 -2.76 7.87
C GLY A 115 -8.57 -2.37 9.29
N ALA A 116 -9.45 -2.58 10.28
CA ALA A 116 -9.19 -2.35 11.70
C ALA A 116 -8.04 -3.22 12.26
N GLU A 117 -7.69 -4.30 11.57
CA GLU A 117 -6.60 -5.22 11.95
C GLU A 117 -5.23 -4.54 11.95
N LEU A 118 -5.10 -3.37 11.31
CA LEU A 118 -3.92 -2.51 11.41
C LEU A 118 -3.58 -2.15 12.87
N ARG A 119 -4.58 -2.08 13.76
CA ARG A 119 -4.38 -1.79 15.20
C ARG A 119 -3.66 -2.93 15.89
N GLU A 120 -4.11 -4.15 15.67
CA GLU A 120 -3.49 -5.36 16.24
C GLU A 120 -2.07 -5.59 15.70
N LYS A 121 -1.80 -5.10 14.49
CA LYS A 121 -0.50 -5.20 13.79
C LYS A 121 0.44 -4.01 14.05
N GLN A 122 0.13 -3.19 15.04
CA GLN A 122 0.96 -2.05 15.47
C GLN A 122 1.23 -1.02 14.35
N GLN A 123 0.31 -0.87 13.40
CA GLN A 123 0.40 0.10 12.29
C GLN A 123 -0.29 1.43 12.66
N SER A 124 -0.01 1.96 13.85
CA SER A 124 -0.66 3.16 14.39
C SER A 124 -0.49 4.40 13.50
N LYS A 125 0.70 4.59 12.92
CA LYS A 125 0.99 5.70 11.98
C LYS A 125 0.18 5.61 10.69
N ILE A 126 -0.16 4.40 10.23
CA ILE A 126 -1.00 4.20 9.05
C ILE A 126 -2.46 4.50 9.40
N LEU A 127 -2.93 4.01 10.56
CA LEU A 127 -4.27 4.29 11.05
C LEU A 127 -4.53 5.78 11.25
N SER A 128 -3.57 6.54 11.77
CA SER A 128 -3.72 7.98 11.97
C SER A 128 -3.84 8.78 10.67
N LEU A 129 -3.38 8.22 9.54
CA LEU A 129 -3.46 8.86 8.23
C LEU A 129 -4.71 8.44 7.43
N ALA A 130 -5.44 7.43 7.89
CA ALA A 130 -6.62 6.91 7.22
C ALA A 130 -7.88 7.67 7.66
N SER A 131 -8.74 8.03 6.70
CA SER A 131 -9.99 8.73 6.98
C SER A 131 -11.05 7.84 7.65
N MET A 132 -11.00 6.53 7.41
CA MET A 132 -11.97 5.56 7.92
C MET A 132 -11.34 4.18 8.03
N HIS A 133 -11.66 3.44 9.09
CA HIS A 133 -11.27 2.05 9.26
C HIS A 133 -12.47 1.22 9.71
N VAL A 134 -12.59 -0.02 9.22
CA VAL A 134 -13.66 -0.96 9.58
C VAL A 134 -13.10 -2.27 10.05
#